data_AF-A0A538QDJ0-F1
#
_entry.id   AF-A0A538QDJ0-F1
#
_cell.length_a   1.000
_cell.length_b   1.000
_cell.length_c   1.000
_cell.angle_alpha   90.00
_cell.angle_beta   90.00
_cell.angle_gamma   90.00
#
_symmetry.space_group_name_H-M   'P 1'
#
loop_
_entity.id
_entity.type
_entity.pdbx_description
1 polymer ?
#
loop_
_entity_poly.entity_id
_entity_poly.type
_entity_poly.pdbx_seq_one_letter_code
_entity_poly.pdbx_strand_id
1 'polypeptide(L)'
;MIEDPAGDNPRGFGGNGPSNLPGLAIGAPVGESLKAALATGTVTVTMHSVSSGVERDGDLDNTVVAHEWGHYLHHRLAACSAQQCGGMSEGWGDFNALMMMLREGDNRDGAYPEAIYALADGTPNSAYFGIRRFPYSRDRSKDPRTFKHIGDENPLPGVLSGAGNSEVHATGEIWASMMWEVLNVLADEHGVNIARRRMSDYVVAGLLLAPPDATFTEQRDALLAAASALDTDDMILMAAAFAGRGAGSCAVSPSNSSATNAGVIESGTLAGKFGLGGLGLVDDGISCDHDGYLDPGESGTLHLSLANNGIIAAENVIVTATTTGTGVRIGAPLRIAALQPFTSSSLAIPVTVLQTAPRNTLVTIKVHVAGDNTCTPNGVDASLTIRTGADDVPTSSATERAESRITPWTPTGTGAAALWGRALDASGNRTFFAANAGSSTDTQYVSPPLQASPTEPVIVNLVQAYSLEGDPSAFFDGGVIELSTDGGATWRDVTAFGANPGYNATLVRTGSNALRGRMAYSGTSAGFPALQPLELDFGNQFAGTAFQIRFRLGTDGGGAFVGWFIDDITVHGLINTPFPIVVAETATCTARKAALDDSAVAATRGSPGVSLDAFDRAVCVLNEALP
;
A
#
# COMPACT_ATOMS: atom_id res chain seq x y z
N MET A 1 29.50 21.63 -26.53
CA MET A 1 30.18 21.03 -25.38
C MET A 1 29.18 21.06 -24.25
N ILE A 2 28.77 19.88 -23.78
CA ILE A 2 27.77 19.74 -22.72
C ILE A 2 28.55 19.41 -21.45
N GLU A 3 28.25 20.14 -20.38
CA GLU A 3 28.96 20.05 -19.10
C GLU A 3 28.08 19.25 -18.12
N ASP A 4 28.63 18.22 -17.47
CA ASP A 4 27.94 17.44 -16.43
C ASP A 4 28.24 18.05 -15.05
N PRO A 5 27.31 18.79 -14.43
CA PRO A 5 27.55 19.47 -13.17
C PRO A 5 27.48 18.55 -11.94
N ALA A 6 27.04 17.29 -12.08
CA ALA A 6 26.72 16.44 -10.93
C ALA A 6 27.77 15.36 -10.63
N GLY A 7 28.51 14.84 -11.63
CA GLY A 7 29.35 13.66 -11.43
C GLY A 7 30.75 13.69 -12.05
N ASP A 8 31.11 14.72 -12.83
CA ASP A 8 32.35 14.74 -13.63
C ASP A 8 32.49 13.51 -14.55
N ASN A 9 31.36 12.90 -14.94
CA ASN A 9 31.32 11.67 -15.72
C ASN A 9 30.67 11.92 -17.08
N PRO A 10 31.45 12.26 -18.12
CA PRO A 10 30.91 12.53 -19.46
C PRO A 10 30.24 11.33 -20.13
N ARG A 11 30.32 10.11 -19.57
CA ARG A 11 29.57 8.92 -20.03
C ARG A 11 28.13 8.87 -19.51
N GLY A 12 27.74 9.71 -18.55
CA GLY A 12 26.40 9.74 -17.96
C GLY A 12 25.35 10.55 -18.74
N PHE A 13 25.68 11.05 -19.94
CA PHE A 13 24.75 11.82 -20.74
C PHE A 13 23.75 10.92 -21.49
N GLY A 14 22.49 10.91 -21.05
CA GLY A 14 21.36 10.41 -21.84
C GLY A 14 20.91 11.45 -22.87
N GLY A 15 20.90 11.09 -24.16
CA GLY A 15 20.47 11.98 -25.23
C GLY A 15 18.95 12.19 -25.20
N ASN A 16 18.48 13.45 -25.18
CA ASN A 16 17.05 13.74 -25.14
C ASN A 16 16.61 14.81 -26.17
N GLY A 17 17.07 14.70 -27.41
CA GLY A 17 16.54 15.56 -28.48
C GLY A 17 16.98 15.20 -29.91
N PRO A 18 16.17 15.57 -30.92
CA PRO A 18 16.54 15.43 -32.32
C PRO A 18 17.54 16.53 -32.69
N SER A 19 18.83 16.23 -32.59
CA SER A 19 19.85 17.10 -33.18
C SER A 19 20.96 16.27 -33.78
N ASN A 20 21.11 16.34 -35.11
CA ASN A 20 22.25 15.81 -35.87
C ASN A 20 23.53 16.64 -35.64
N LEU A 21 23.77 17.06 -34.39
CA LEU A 21 24.97 17.80 -34.01
C LEU A 21 25.90 16.84 -33.26
N PRO A 22 27.07 16.48 -33.81
CA PRO A 22 28.07 15.75 -33.05
C PRO A 22 28.47 16.57 -31.83
N GLY A 23 28.10 16.10 -30.65
CA GLY A 23 28.40 16.73 -29.37
C GLY A 23 29.50 15.95 -28.65
N LEU A 24 30.47 16.67 -28.08
CA LEU A 24 31.42 16.11 -27.13
C LEU A 24 31.02 16.55 -25.73
N ALA A 25 30.81 15.57 -24.85
CA ALA A 25 30.63 15.77 -23.42
C ALA A 25 32.00 15.79 -22.72
N ILE A 26 32.16 16.68 -21.75
CA ILE A 26 33.34 16.72 -20.88
C ILE A 26 32.91 16.96 -19.43
N GLY A 27 33.82 16.64 -18.52
CA GLY A 27 33.67 16.90 -17.11
C GLY A 27 33.52 18.38 -16.74
N ALA A 28 32.75 18.70 -15.69
CA ALA A 28 32.50 20.07 -15.23
C ALA A 28 33.74 20.93 -14.96
N PRO A 29 34.77 20.44 -14.26
CA PRO A 29 36.00 21.20 -14.03
C PRO A 29 36.71 21.56 -15.34
N VAL A 30 36.66 20.67 -16.34
CA VAL A 30 37.22 20.93 -17.69
C VAL A 30 36.33 21.93 -18.44
N GLY A 31 35.01 21.83 -18.29
CA GLY A 31 34.02 22.74 -18.86
C GLY A 31 34.21 24.18 -18.39
N GLU A 32 34.23 24.38 -17.08
CA GLU A 32 34.46 25.70 -16.47
C GLU A 32 35.86 26.25 -16.80
N SER A 33 36.89 25.39 -16.87
CA SER A 33 38.24 25.81 -17.30
C SER A 33 38.25 26.32 -18.75
N LEU A 34 37.56 25.62 -19.66
CA LEU A 34 37.44 26.04 -21.05
C LEU A 34 36.60 27.31 -21.21
N LYS A 35 35.51 27.44 -20.45
CA LYS A 35 34.66 28.62 -20.41
C LYS A 35 35.41 29.86 -19.92
N ALA A 36 36.19 29.73 -18.85
CA ALA A 36 37.05 30.79 -18.35
C ALA A 36 38.14 31.18 -19.38
N ALA A 37 38.76 30.19 -20.04
CA ALA A 37 39.77 30.45 -21.06
C ALA A 37 39.19 31.15 -22.30
N LEU A 38 37.99 30.75 -22.76
CA LEU A 38 37.28 31.38 -23.89
C LEU A 38 36.92 32.85 -23.62
N ALA A 39 36.70 33.23 -22.36
CA ALA A 39 36.48 34.62 -21.98
C ALA A 39 37.71 35.52 -22.17
N THR A 40 38.91 34.93 -22.28
CA THR A 40 40.19 35.66 -22.40
C THR A 40 40.75 35.69 -23.82
N GLY A 41 40.15 34.94 -24.76
CA GLY A 41 40.54 34.93 -26.17
C GLY A 41 40.28 33.57 -26.83
N THR A 42 40.83 33.39 -28.03
CA THR A 42 40.72 32.11 -28.75
C THR A 42 41.47 31.01 -28.00
N VAL A 43 40.77 29.92 -27.70
CA VAL A 43 41.34 28.71 -27.09
C VAL A 43 41.51 27.65 -28.16
N THR A 44 42.74 27.15 -28.32
CA THR A 44 43.01 25.97 -29.15
C THR A 44 43.00 24.73 -28.26
N VAL A 45 42.12 23.78 -28.57
CA VAL A 45 42.04 22.49 -27.88
C VAL A 45 42.49 21.40 -28.84
N THR A 46 43.38 20.53 -28.37
CA THR A 46 43.76 19.31 -29.09
C THR A 46 42.99 18.14 -28.51
N MET A 47 42.12 17.52 -29.31
CA MET A 47 41.45 16.29 -28.91
C MET A 47 42.36 15.10 -29.15
N HIS A 48 42.65 14.35 -28.11
CA HIS A 48 43.33 13.06 -28.20
C HIS A 48 42.28 11.97 -28.03
N SER A 49 42.18 11.04 -28.98
CA SER A 49 41.47 9.79 -28.70
C SER A 49 42.29 9.00 -27.68
N VAL A 50 41.67 8.65 -26.56
CA VAL A 50 42.27 7.79 -25.53
C VAL A 50 42.17 6.31 -25.89
N SER A 51 41.43 5.95 -26.94
CA SER A 51 41.36 4.57 -27.41
C SER A 51 42.58 4.25 -28.27
N SER A 52 43.52 3.48 -27.73
CA SER A 52 44.51 2.79 -28.56
C SER A 52 43.83 1.62 -29.27
N GLY A 53 43.37 1.81 -30.51
CA GLY A 53 42.70 0.75 -31.29
C GLY A 53 41.44 1.22 -32.01
N VAL A 54 40.68 0.24 -32.52
CA VAL A 54 39.37 0.48 -33.14
C VAL A 54 38.35 0.71 -32.02
N GLU A 55 37.75 1.89 -31.99
CA GLU A 55 36.59 2.18 -31.16
C GLU A 55 35.42 1.32 -31.63
N ARG A 56 34.78 0.61 -30.71
CA ARG A 56 33.65 -0.27 -31.01
C ARG A 56 32.37 0.43 -30.62
N ASP A 57 31.55 0.66 -31.65
CA ASP A 57 30.28 1.32 -31.49
C ASP A 57 29.27 0.37 -30.83
N GLY A 58 28.73 0.78 -29.68
CA GLY A 58 27.72 0.03 -28.95
C GLY A 58 26.45 -0.22 -29.77
N ASP A 59 26.16 0.66 -30.74
CA ASP A 59 25.00 0.54 -31.63
C ASP A 59 25.11 -0.67 -32.59
N LEU A 60 26.32 -1.24 -32.74
CA LEU A 60 26.55 -2.47 -33.50
C LEU A 60 26.45 -3.73 -32.63
N ASP A 61 26.30 -3.58 -31.31
CA ASP A 61 26.06 -4.69 -30.39
C ASP A 61 24.55 -4.83 -30.14
N ASN A 62 23.94 -5.82 -30.79
CA ASN A 62 22.50 -6.00 -30.71
C ASN A 62 22.00 -6.23 -29.27
N THR A 63 22.82 -6.77 -28.35
CA THR A 63 22.36 -6.94 -26.96
C THR A 63 22.23 -5.60 -26.25
N VAL A 64 23.10 -4.64 -26.56
CA VAL A 64 23.00 -3.27 -26.05
C VAL A 64 21.74 -2.60 -26.61
N VAL A 65 21.53 -2.68 -27.92
CA VAL A 65 20.32 -2.09 -28.56
C VAL A 65 19.03 -2.70 -28.01
N ALA A 66 19.00 -4.02 -27.80
CA ALA A 66 17.85 -4.69 -27.22
C ALA A 66 17.62 -4.31 -25.74
N HIS A 67 18.69 -4.08 -24.99
CA HIS A 67 18.63 -3.61 -23.61
C HIS A 67 17.98 -2.23 -23.53
N GLU A 68 18.45 -1.26 -24.31
CA GLU A 68 17.87 0.10 -24.35
C GLU A 68 16.39 0.10 -24.75
N TRP A 69 16.00 -0.80 -25.67
CA TRP A 69 14.58 -0.98 -26.00
C TRP A 69 13.76 -1.54 -24.83
N GLY A 70 14.35 -2.38 -23.99
CA GLY A 70 13.70 -2.90 -22.79
C GLY A 70 13.32 -1.81 -21.79
N HIS A 71 14.17 -0.78 -21.61
CA HIS A 71 13.81 0.41 -20.82
C HIS A 71 12.58 1.12 -21.40
N TYR A 72 12.55 1.33 -22.72
CA TYR A 72 11.40 1.96 -23.38
C TYR A 72 10.11 1.16 -23.13
N LEU A 73 10.17 -0.17 -23.31
CA LEU A 73 9.02 -1.05 -23.06
C LEU A 73 8.55 -0.94 -21.61
N HIS A 74 9.47 -1.04 -20.64
CA HIS A 74 9.14 -1.01 -19.22
C HIS A 74 8.53 0.34 -18.81
N HIS A 75 9.21 1.45 -19.06
CA HIS A 75 8.73 2.79 -18.66
C HIS A 75 7.48 3.23 -19.42
N ARG A 76 7.17 2.61 -20.57
CA ARG A 76 5.94 2.89 -21.30
C ARG A 76 4.72 2.19 -20.70
N LEU A 77 4.91 1.04 -20.07
CA LEU A 77 3.84 0.17 -19.56
C LEU A 77 3.67 0.24 -18.05
N ALA A 78 4.74 0.54 -17.30
CA ALA A 78 4.75 0.62 -15.85
C ALA A 78 5.29 1.98 -15.36
N ALA A 79 4.68 2.52 -14.31
CA ALA A 79 5.16 3.72 -13.63
C ALA A 79 6.32 3.34 -12.70
N CYS A 80 7.49 3.94 -12.92
CA CYS A 80 8.74 3.49 -12.31
C CYS A 80 9.68 4.65 -11.96
N SER A 81 9.91 4.85 -10.69
CA SER A 81 10.73 5.90 -10.08
C SER A 81 11.52 5.43 -8.85
N ALA A 82 11.10 4.34 -8.22
CA ALA A 82 11.72 3.76 -7.04
C ALA A 82 12.93 2.87 -7.35
N GLN A 83 13.81 2.66 -6.35
CA GLN A 83 15.08 1.94 -6.49
C GLN A 83 14.91 0.52 -7.05
N GLN A 84 14.04 -0.29 -6.44
CA GLN A 84 13.78 -1.66 -6.90
C GLN A 84 13.22 -1.70 -8.32
N CYS A 85 12.32 -0.76 -8.64
CA CYS A 85 11.72 -0.68 -9.95
C CYS A 85 12.76 -0.29 -11.02
N GLY A 86 13.64 0.68 -10.72
CA GLY A 86 14.78 1.03 -11.56
C GLY A 86 15.69 -0.18 -11.81
N GLY A 87 15.99 -0.95 -10.76
CA GLY A 87 16.73 -2.20 -10.89
C GLY A 87 16.02 -3.23 -11.78
N MET A 88 14.71 -3.43 -11.65
CA MET A 88 13.96 -4.29 -12.58
C MET A 88 13.97 -3.74 -14.01
N SER A 89 14.03 -2.43 -14.22
CA SER A 89 14.17 -1.81 -15.55
C SER A 89 15.44 -2.27 -16.25
N GLU A 90 16.58 -2.25 -15.56
CA GLU A 90 17.85 -2.80 -16.04
C GLU A 90 17.71 -4.29 -16.38
N GLY A 91 17.06 -5.06 -15.50
CA GLY A 91 16.83 -6.49 -15.73
C GLY A 91 15.88 -6.77 -16.90
N TRP A 92 14.92 -5.89 -17.18
CA TRP A 92 14.04 -6.00 -18.34
C TRP A 92 14.78 -5.75 -19.65
N GLY A 93 15.71 -4.80 -19.66
CA GLY A 93 16.66 -4.61 -20.75
C GLY A 93 17.41 -5.90 -21.05
N ASP A 94 18.05 -6.47 -20.03
CA ASP A 94 18.85 -7.68 -20.19
C ASP A 94 18.00 -8.88 -20.64
N PHE A 95 16.82 -9.04 -20.04
CA PHE A 95 15.91 -10.11 -20.43
C PHE A 95 15.43 -10.00 -21.89
N ASN A 96 15.20 -8.77 -22.39
CA ASN A 96 14.86 -8.56 -23.79
C ASN A 96 16.01 -8.97 -24.72
N ALA A 97 17.26 -8.66 -24.35
CA ALA A 97 18.45 -9.12 -25.06
C ALA A 97 18.57 -10.66 -25.03
N LEU A 98 18.34 -11.30 -23.89
CA LEU A 98 18.33 -12.76 -23.74
C LEU A 98 17.28 -13.43 -24.63
N MET A 99 16.05 -12.90 -24.65
CA MET A 99 15.01 -13.40 -25.55
C MET A 99 15.41 -13.26 -27.02
N MET A 100 16.09 -12.18 -27.40
CA MET A 100 16.58 -12.00 -28.77
C MET A 100 17.70 -12.99 -29.12
N MET A 101 18.63 -13.24 -28.20
CA MET A 101 19.79 -14.12 -28.40
C MET A 101 19.41 -15.61 -28.54
N LEU A 102 18.52 -16.10 -27.69
CA LEU A 102 18.22 -17.53 -27.58
C LEU A 102 17.58 -18.13 -28.84
N ARG A 103 18.15 -19.24 -29.33
CA ARG A 103 17.69 -20.01 -30.49
C ARG A 103 17.40 -21.46 -30.13
N GLU A 104 16.58 -22.10 -30.95
CA GLU A 104 16.29 -23.53 -30.86
C GLU A 104 17.59 -24.35 -30.99
N GLY A 105 17.81 -25.29 -30.05
CA GLY A 105 19.01 -26.13 -30.01
C GLY A 105 20.24 -25.54 -29.32
N ASP A 106 20.18 -24.28 -28.86
CA ASP A 106 21.26 -23.69 -28.06
C ASP A 106 21.43 -24.42 -26.71
N ASN A 107 22.67 -24.44 -26.19
CA ASN A 107 22.93 -24.94 -24.85
C ASN A 107 22.44 -23.93 -23.81
N ARG A 108 21.29 -24.20 -23.19
CA ARG A 108 20.65 -23.33 -22.20
C ARG A 108 21.34 -23.33 -20.82
N ASP A 109 22.29 -24.26 -20.61
CA ASP A 109 23.20 -24.27 -19.45
C ASP A 109 24.53 -23.55 -19.77
N GLY A 110 24.66 -22.97 -20.96
CA GLY A 110 25.79 -22.14 -21.38
C GLY A 110 25.87 -20.80 -20.64
N ALA A 111 26.92 -20.03 -20.95
CA ALA A 111 27.03 -18.64 -20.51
C ALA A 111 26.41 -17.73 -21.60
N TYR A 112 25.49 -16.84 -21.20
CA TYR A 112 24.90 -15.83 -22.07
C TYR A 112 25.33 -14.43 -21.57
N PRO A 113 26.47 -13.91 -22.08
CA PRO A 113 26.96 -12.58 -21.72
C PRO A 113 26.41 -11.50 -22.64
N GLU A 114 26.32 -10.28 -22.11
CA GLU A 114 25.91 -9.10 -22.85
C GLU A 114 27.08 -8.20 -23.25
N ALA A 115 26.88 -7.42 -24.31
CA ALA A 115 27.80 -6.40 -24.81
C ALA A 115 29.18 -6.96 -25.25
N ILE A 116 29.23 -8.22 -25.69
CA ILE A 116 30.48 -8.91 -26.05
C ILE A 116 31.25 -8.13 -27.12
N TYR A 117 30.55 -7.61 -28.14
CA TYR A 117 31.18 -6.84 -29.21
C TYR A 117 31.67 -5.51 -28.67
N ALA A 118 30.82 -4.76 -27.96
CA ALA A 118 31.17 -3.45 -27.42
C ALA A 118 32.37 -3.53 -26.46
N LEU A 119 32.47 -4.60 -25.66
CA LEU A 119 33.54 -4.85 -24.70
C LEU A 119 34.76 -5.59 -25.26
N ALA A 120 34.85 -5.83 -26.56
CA ALA A 120 36.04 -6.47 -27.14
C ALA A 120 37.28 -5.53 -27.19
N ASP A 121 37.30 -4.45 -26.40
CA ASP A 121 38.31 -3.39 -26.32
C ASP A 121 39.58 -3.76 -25.53
N GLY A 122 39.69 -5.02 -25.11
CA GLY A 122 40.75 -5.51 -24.22
C GLY A 122 40.24 -5.86 -22.82
N THR A 123 38.96 -5.64 -22.55
CA THR A 123 38.28 -6.12 -21.34
C THR A 123 38.45 -7.65 -21.20
N PRO A 124 39.07 -8.15 -20.11
CA PRO A 124 39.29 -9.58 -19.94
C PRO A 124 37.98 -10.35 -19.82
N ASN A 125 37.94 -11.55 -20.41
CA ASN A 125 36.82 -12.51 -20.29
C ASN A 125 35.43 -11.97 -20.71
N SER A 126 35.38 -10.97 -21.60
CA SER A 126 34.10 -10.40 -22.09
C SER A 126 33.20 -11.44 -22.77
N ALA A 127 33.77 -12.45 -23.42
CA ALA A 127 33.01 -13.57 -24.00
C ALA A 127 32.38 -14.52 -22.97
N TYR A 128 32.72 -14.39 -21.68
CA TYR A 128 32.13 -15.19 -20.60
C TYR A 128 31.24 -14.34 -19.69
N PHE A 129 31.73 -13.19 -19.20
CA PHE A 129 30.98 -12.34 -18.26
C PHE A 129 30.16 -11.25 -18.95
N GLY A 130 30.58 -10.80 -20.13
CA GLY A 130 30.03 -9.59 -20.73
C GLY A 130 30.27 -8.37 -19.85
N ILE A 131 29.28 -7.49 -19.76
CA ILE A 131 29.30 -6.29 -18.91
C ILE A 131 28.81 -6.55 -17.48
N ARG A 132 28.14 -7.69 -17.24
CA ARG A 132 27.51 -8.01 -15.96
C ARG A 132 28.46 -8.80 -15.05
N ARG A 133 28.14 -8.88 -13.76
CA ARG A 133 28.98 -9.56 -12.75
C ARG A 133 29.04 -11.07 -12.95
N PHE A 134 27.96 -11.69 -13.44
CA PHE A 134 27.94 -13.11 -13.82
C PHE A 134 27.21 -13.28 -15.16
N PRO A 135 27.57 -14.30 -15.97
CA PRO A 135 26.75 -14.66 -17.13
C PRO A 135 25.35 -15.07 -16.70
N TYR A 136 24.37 -14.84 -17.56
CA TYR A 136 23.08 -15.51 -17.43
C TYR A 136 23.22 -16.98 -17.79
N SER A 137 22.74 -17.86 -16.90
CA SER A 137 22.83 -19.31 -17.07
C SER A 137 21.86 -20.04 -16.14
N ARG A 138 21.36 -21.20 -16.56
CA ARG A 138 20.68 -22.15 -15.65
C ARG A 138 21.68 -22.89 -14.74
N ASP A 139 22.92 -23.01 -15.19
CA ASP A 139 23.97 -23.67 -14.42
C ASP A 139 24.38 -22.78 -13.24
N ARG A 140 24.02 -23.21 -12.03
CA ARG A 140 24.29 -22.48 -10.78
C ARG A 140 25.77 -22.39 -10.42
N SER A 141 26.64 -23.17 -11.07
CA SER A 141 28.09 -22.97 -10.96
C SER A 141 28.58 -21.75 -11.75
N LYS A 142 27.81 -21.30 -12.75
CA LYS A 142 28.11 -20.10 -13.56
C LYS A 142 27.35 -18.88 -13.07
N ASP A 143 26.08 -19.06 -12.68
CA ASP A 143 25.23 -18.02 -12.09
C ASP A 143 24.62 -18.48 -10.76
N PRO A 144 25.34 -18.29 -9.64
CA PRO A 144 24.88 -18.71 -8.32
C PRO A 144 23.87 -17.72 -7.70
N ARG A 145 23.51 -16.63 -8.40
CA ARG A 145 22.69 -15.55 -7.85
C ARG A 145 21.24 -15.99 -7.66
N THR A 146 20.68 -15.54 -6.55
CA THR A 146 19.29 -15.72 -6.10
C THR A 146 18.70 -14.38 -5.63
N PHE A 147 17.40 -14.37 -5.37
CA PHE A 147 16.61 -13.19 -5.01
C PHE A 147 17.20 -12.36 -3.87
N LYS A 148 17.81 -12.96 -2.85
CA LYS A 148 18.43 -12.19 -1.74
C LYS A 148 19.53 -11.21 -2.18
N HIS A 149 20.19 -11.46 -3.31
CA HIS A 149 21.33 -10.64 -3.74
C HIS A 149 20.89 -9.31 -4.38
N ILE A 150 19.61 -8.93 -4.29
CA ILE A 150 19.20 -7.53 -4.52
C ILE A 150 19.61 -6.62 -3.36
N GLY A 151 19.73 -7.15 -2.13
CA GLY A 151 20.03 -6.40 -0.91
C GLY A 151 21.53 -6.31 -0.63
N ASP A 152 22.00 -5.13 -0.23
CA ASP A 152 23.42 -4.87 0.08
C ASP A 152 23.95 -5.70 1.24
N GLU A 153 23.07 -6.16 2.14
CA GLU A 153 23.41 -7.01 3.27
C GLU A 153 23.78 -8.45 2.88
N ASN A 154 23.56 -8.83 1.61
CA ASN A 154 23.77 -10.19 1.13
C ASN A 154 25.03 -10.29 0.25
N PRO A 155 26.17 -10.80 0.75
CA PRO A 155 27.40 -10.88 -0.04
C PRO A 155 27.24 -11.82 -1.24
N LEU A 156 27.82 -11.44 -2.38
CA LEU A 156 27.85 -12.28 -3.58
C LEU A 156 28.82 -13.47 -3.44
N PRO A 157 28.52 -14.63 -4.05
CA PRO A 157 29.44 -15.77 -4.10
C PRO A 157 30.61 -15.50 -5.04
N GLY A 158 31.83 -15.43 -4.50
CA GLY A 158 33.03 -15.09 -5.28
C GLY A 158 33.22 -13.57 -5.34
N VAL A 159 34.39 -13.10 -4.92
CA VAL A 159 34.68 -11.65 -4.82
C VAL A 159 34.89 -11.10 -6.23
N LEU A 160 33.84 -10.57 -6.82
CA LEU A 160 33.92 -9.68 -7.97
C LEU A 160 33.74 -8.26 -7.44
N SER A 161 34.78 -7.44 -7.55
CA SER A 161 34.72 -6.02 -7.20
C SER A 161 33.67 -5.31 -8.05
N GLY A 162 32.77 -4.54 -7.44
CA GLY A 162 31.71 -3.79 -8.12
C GLY A 162 30.93 -2.90 -7.15
N ALA A 163 29.92 -2.19 -7.67
CA ALA A 163 28.97 -1.43 -6.86
C ALA A 163 28.18 -2.36 -5.91
N GLY A 164 27.54 -1.77 -4.89
CA GLY A 164 26.64 -2.50 -3.99
C GLY A 164 25.53 -3.22 -4.76
N ASN A 165 24.96 -4.27 -4.17
CA ASN A 165 23.89 -5.05 -4.80
C ASN A 165 22.66 -4.20 -5.14
N SER A 166 22.41 -3.16 -4.34
CA SER A 166 21.28 -2.25 -4.53
C SER A 166 21.43 -1.34 -5.74
N GLU A 167 22.64 -1.19 -6.29
CA GLU A 167 22.85 -0.46 -7.55
C GLU A 167 21.96 -1.07 -8.65
N VAL A 168 21.36 -0.24 -9.50
CA VAL A 168 20.25 -0.68 -10.36
C VAL A 168 20.67 -1.77 -11.35
N HIS A 169 21.87 -1.71 -11.93
CA HIS A 169 22.35 -2.76 -12.83
C HIS A 169 22.63 -4.04 -12.05
N ALA A 170 23.26 -3.92 -10.87
CA ALA A 170 23.48 -5.04 -9.95
C ALA A 170 22.18 -5.72 -9.48
N THR A 171 21.13 -4.94 -9.23
CA THR A 171 19.80 -5.45 -8.88
C THR A 171 19.10 -6.07 -10.09
N GLY A 172 19.22 -5.44 -11.27
CA GLY A 172 18.62 -5.90 -12.53
C GLY A 172 19.14 -7.24 -13.02
N GLU A 173 20.43 -7.50 -12.78
CA GLU A 173 21.02 -8.83 -12.96
C GLU A 173 20.22 -9.94 -12.27
N ILE A 174 19.70 -9.70 -11.07
CA ILE A 174 18.93 -10.70 -10.33
C ILE A 174 17.57 -10.93 -10.99
N TRP A 175 16.92 -9.86 -11.44
CA TRP A 175 15.65 -9.95 -12.17
C TRP A 175 15.82 -10.73 -13.48
N ALA A 176 16.81 -10.37 -14.29
CA ALA A 176 17.11 -11.03 -15.55
C ALA A 176 17.48 -12.52 -15.36
N SER A 177 18.26 -12.87 -14.32
CA SER A 177 18.55 -14.27 -13.97
C SER A 177 17.29 -15.05 -13.61
N MET A 178 16.32 -14.44 -12.92
CA MET A 178 15.04 -15.10 -12.63
C MET A 178 14.21 -15.28 -13.90
N MET A 179 14.06 -14.23 -14.70
CA MET A 179 13.33 -14.29 -15.97
C MET A 179 13.96 -15.28 -16.96
N TRP A 180 15.28 -15.45 -16.92
CA TRP A 180 15.98 -16.48 -17.69
C TRP A 180 15.50 -17.88 -17.32
N GLU A 181 15.37 -18.22 -16.03
CA GLU A 181 14.82 -19.51 -15.60
C GLU A 181 13.37 -19.67 -16.07
N VAL A 182 12.56 -18.62 -15.94
CA VAL A 182 11.15 -18.60 -16.33
C VAL A 182 10.99 -18.87 -17.83
N LEU A 183 11.76 -18.21 -18.70
CA LEU A 183 11.75 -18.49 -20.13
C LEU A 183 12.14 -19.93 -20.43
N ASN A 184 13.12 -20.45 -19.70
CA ASN A 184 13.67 -21.77 -19.96
C ASN A 184 12.74 -22.91 -19.56
N VAL A 185 12.00 -22.80 -18.46
CA VAL A 185 10.99 -23.82 -18.10
C VAL A 185 9.85 -23.86 -19.11
N LEU A 186 9.46 -22.71 -19.67
CA LEU A 186 8.49 -22.68 -20.77
C LEU A 186 9.09 -23.25 -22.07
N ALA A 187 10.38 -23.04 -22.32
CA ALA A 187 11.06 -23.62 -23.47
C ALA A 187 11.26 -25.14 -23.33
N ASP A 188 11.41 -25.65 -22.10
CA ASP A 188 11.43 -27.10 -21.82
C ASP A 188 10.07 -27.74 -22.18
N GLU A 189 8.97 -27.06 -21.87
CA GLU A 189 7.62 -27.56 -22.14
C GLU A 189 7.19 -27.39 -23.60
N HIS A 190 7.40 -26.20 -24.18
CA HIS A 190 6.81 -25.81 -25.47
C HIS A 190 7.81 -25.70 -26.63
N GLY A 191 9.12 -25.78 -26.35
CA GLY A 191 10.17 -25.39 -27.30
C GLY A 191 10.42 -23.87 -27.32
N VAL A 192 11.60 -23.46 -27.79
CA VAL A 192 12.11 -22.08 -27.63
C VAL A 192 11.22 -21.05 -28.32
N ASN A 193 10.79 -21.34 -29.55
CA ASN A 193 10.03 -20.37 -30.34
C ASN A 193 8.64 -20.08 -29.75
N ILE A 194 7.95 -21.12 -29.25
CA ILE A 194 6.63 -20.96 -28.62
C ILE A 194 6.79 -20.26 -27.27
N ALA A 195 7.77 -20.67 -26.46
CA ALA A 195 8.07 -20.04 -25.18
C ALA A 195 8.36 -18.54 -25.32
N ARG A 196 9.17 -18.13 -26.31
CA ARG A 196 9.44 -16.71 -26.58
C ARG A 196 8.17 -15.93 -26.91
N ARG A 197 7.26 -16.51 -27.70
CA ARG A 197 5.98 -15.84 -28.03
C ARG A 197 5.09 -15.69 -26.80
N ARG A 198 4.88 -16.78 -26.05
CA ARG A 198 4.09 -16.77 -24.81
C ARG A 198 4.65 -15.78 -23.80
N MET A 199 5.97 -15.81 -23.59
CA MET A 199 6.67 -14.89 -22.69
C MET A 199 6.51 -13.42 -23.12
N SER A 200 6.48 -13.13 -24.42
CA SER A 200 6.22 -11.76 -24.89
C SER A 200 4.83 -11.27 -24.47
N ASP A 201 3.81 -12.13 -24.54
CA ASP A 201 2.45 -11.80 -24.11
C ASP A 201 2.37 -11.66 -22.57
N TYR A 202 3.03 -12.55 -21.83
CA TYR A 202 3.09 -12.50 -20.35
C TYR A 202 3.83 -11.27 -19.82
N VAL A 203 4.94 -10.87 -20.44
CA VAL A 203 5.70 -9.67 -20.03
C VAL A 203 4.85 -8.42 -20.24
N VAL A 204 4.24 -8.23 -21.42
CA VAL A 204 3.43 -7.04 -21.69
C VAL A 204 2.24 -6.95 -20.74
N ALA A 205 1.50 -8.05 -20.56
CA ALA A 205 0.37 -8.08 -19.63
C ALA A 205 0.83 -7.87 -18.18
N GLY A 206 1.88 -8.56 -17.73
CA GLY A 206 2.40 -8.44 -16.37
C GLY A 206 2.94 -7.05 -16.04
N LEU A 207 3.52 -6.34 -17.01
CA LEU A 207 3.93 -4.94 -16.84
C LEU A 207 2.73 -4.00 -16.70
N LEU A 208 1.65 -4.21 -17.46
CA LEU A 208 0.41 -3.44 -17.36
C LEU A 208 -0.34 -3.70 -16.04
N LEU A 209 -0.21 -4.91 -15.49
CA LEU A 209 -0.84 -5.32 -14.23
C LEU A 209 -0.08 -4.86 -12.99
N ALA A 210 1.23 -4.61 -13.11
CA ALA A 210 2.07 -4.26 -11.98
C ALA A 210 1.66 -2.91 -11.38
N PRO A 211 1.66 -2.77 -10.03
CA PRO A 211 1.43 -1.47 -9.41
C PRO A 211 2.57 -0.49 -9.74
N PRO A 212 2.33 0.83 -9.64
CA PRO A 212 3.40 1.82 -9.69
C PRO A 212 4.49 1.51 -8.67
N ASP A 213 5.75 1.65 -9.07
CA ASP A 213 6.90 1.37 -8.22
C ASP A 213 6.88 -0.02 -7.59
N ALA A 214 6.46 -1.01 -8.40
CA ALA A 214 6.39 -2.40 -8.00
C ALA A 214 7.71 -2.89 -7.37
N THR A 215 7.57 -3.68 -6.31
CA THR A 215 8.63 -4.53 -5.80
C THR A 215 8.82 -5.78 -6.68
N PHE A 216 9.92 -6.49 -6.50
CA PHE A 216 10.21 -7.73 -7.22
C PHE A 216 9.09 -8.79 -7.09
N THR A 217 8.57 -8.96 -5.88
CA THR A 217 7.49 -9.93 -5.61
C THR A 217 6.15 -9.49 -6.20
N GLU A 218 5.88 -8.18 -6.27
CA GLU A 218 4.68 -7.67 -6.92
C GLU A 218 4.76 -7.82 -8.44
N GLN A 219 5.91 -7.50 -9.05
CA GLN A 219 6.12 -7.70 -10.49
C GLN A 219 6.05 -9.19 -10.88
N ARG A 220 6.62 -10.07 -10.04
CA ARG A 220 6.45 -11.52 -10.18
C ARG A 220 4.99 -11.91 -10.13
N ASP A 221 4.24 -11.47 -9.12
CA ASP A 221 2.83 -11.83 -8.97
C ASP A 221 1.98 -11.32 -10.14
N ALA A 222 2.30 -10.15 -10.69
CA ALA A 222 1.67 -9.61 -11.90
C ALA A 222 1.94 -10.48 -13.14
N LEU A 223 3.17 -10.98 -13.33
CA LEU A 223 3.50 -11.93 -14.40
C LEU A 223 2.74 -13.26 -14.23
N LEU A 224 2.67 -13.79 -13.01
CA LEU A 224 1.95 -15.03 -12.73
C LEU A 224 0.43 -14.85 -12.94
N ALA A 225 -0.12 -13.69 -12.57
CA ALA A 225 -1.51 -13.37 -12.88
C ALA A 225 -1.76 -13.27 -14.40
N ALA A 226 -0.84 -12.66 -15.16
CA ALA A 226 -0.93 -12.62 -16.62
C ALA A 226 -0.87 -14.01 -17.24
N ALA A 227 0.03 -14.87 -16.76
CA ALA A 227 0.14 -16.25 -17.21
C ALA A 227 -1.12 -17.04 -16.88
N SER A 228 -1.65 -16.95 -15.65
CA SER A 228 -2.81 -17.72 -15.21
C SER A 228 -4.10 -17.39 -15.97
N ALA A 229 -4.23 -16.15 -16.45
CA ALA A 229 -5.35 -15.73 -17.29
C ALA A 229 -5.34 -16.39 -18.69
N LEU A 230 -4.19 -16.86 -19.16
CA LEU A 230 -4.03 -17.48 -20.48
C LEU A 230 -3.81 -18.99 -20.39
N ASP A 231 -2.97 -19.44 -19.46
CA ASP A 231 -2.57 -20.83 -19.27
C ASP A 231 -2.08 -21.06 -17.83
N THR A 232 -2.87 -21.78 -17.03
CA THR A 232 -2.54 -22.05 -15.62
C THR A 232 -1.35 -23.00 -15.44
N ASP A 233 -1.07 -23.85 -16.42
CA ASP A 233 0.07 -24.78 -16.34
C ASP A 233 1.38 -24.00 -16.51
N ASP A 234 1.40 -23.04 -17.44
CA ASP A 234 2.53 -22.10 -17.60
C ASP A 234 2.75 -21.28 -16.34
N MET A 235 1.69 -20.76 -15.72
CA MET A 235 1.82 -20.04 -14.44
C MET A 235 2.52 -20.91 -13.38
N ILE A 236 2.15 -22.19 -13.24
CA ILE A 236 2.75 -23.09 -12.24
C ILE A 236 4.25 -23.31 -12.55
N LEU A 237 4.60 -23.53 -13.83
CA LEU A 237 6.00 -23.67 -14.26
C LEU A 237 6.80 -22.40 -13.96
N MET A 238 6.28 -21.23 -14.33
CA MET A 238 6.90 -19.93 -14.07
C MET A 238 7.09 -19.70 -12.57
N ALA A 239 6.09 -19.99 -11.75
CA ALA A 239 6.18 -19.85 -10.31
C ALA A 239 7.25 -20.76 -9.71
N ALA A 240 7.36 -22.00 -10.19
CA ALA A 240 8.42 -22.92 -9.76
C ALA A 240 9.82 -22.41 -10.15
N ALA A 241 9.96 -21.80 -11.33
CA ALA A 241 11.23 -21.18 -11.75
C ALA A 241 11.63 -20.00 -10.85
N PHE A 242 10.69 -19.12 -10.50
CA PHE A 242 10.92 -18.05 -9.52
C PHE A 242 11.31 -18.61 -8.14
N ALA A 243 10.61 -19.64 -7.66
CA ALA A 243 10.93 -20.32 -6.40
C ALA A 243 12.35 -20.92 -6.44
N GLY A 244 12.77 -21.50 -7.56
CA GLY A 244 14.12 -22.01 -7.77
C GLY A 244 15.21 -20.95 -7.64
N ARG A 245 14.89 -19.66 -7.82
CA ARG A 245 15.79 -18.52 -7.59
C ARG A 245 15.51 -17.79 -6.26
N GLY A 246 14.73 -18.36 -5.35
CA GLY A 246 14.45 -17.79 -4.04
C GLY A 246 13.27 -16.81 -4.00
N ALA A 247 12.54 -16.63 -5.11
CA ALA A 247 11.37 -15.77 -5.22
C ALA A 247 10.05 -16.58 -5.22
N GLY A 248 9.94 -17.60 -4.37
CA GLY A 248 8.73 -18.43 -4.20
C GLY A 248 7.57 -17.70 -3.50
N SER A 249 6.43 -18.39 -3.30
CA SER A 249 5.18 -17.76 -2.84
C SER A 249 5.31 -16.96 -1.54
N CYS A 250 6.25 -17.34 -0.68
CA CYS A 250 6.45 -16.73 0.63
C CYS A 250 7.65 -15.77 0.68
N ALA A 251 8.28 -15.51 -0.47
CA ALA A 251 9.36 -14.54 -0.57
C ALA A 251 8.79 -13.14 -0.30
N VAL A 252 9.60 -12.29 0.33
CA VAL A 252 9.25 -10.92 0.70
C VAL A 252 10.28 -9.99 0.10
N SER A 253 9.82 -9.06 -0.73
CA SER A 253 10.66 -7.96 -1.17
C SER A 253 10.85 -6.93 -0.05
N PRO A 254 11.98 -6.23 -0.02
CA PRO A 254 12.12 -4.98 0.73
C PRO A 254 11.01 -3.99 0.39
N SER A 255 10.80 -2.97 1.24
CA SER A 255 9.98 -1.81 0.88
C SER A 255 10.46 -1.19 -0.43
N ASN A 256 9.55 -0.77 -1.31
CA ASN A 256 9.91 -0.07 -2.56
C ASN A 256 10.66 1.26 -2.30
N SER A 257 10.51 1.84 -1.11
CA SER A 257 11.27 3.01 -0.63
C SER A 257 12.67 2.70 -0.10
N SER A 258 13.10 1.43 -0.07
CA SER A 258 14.41 1.03 0.44
C SER A 258 15.52 1.42 -0.55
N ALA A 259 16.44 2.29 -0.13
CA ALA A 259 17.57 2.70 -0.96
C ALA A 259 18.63 1.61 -1.14
N THR A 260 18.70 0.63 -0.22
CA THR A 260 19.71 -0.44 -0.20
C THR A 260 19.10 -1.82 -0.47
N ASN A 261 17.82 -1.88 -0.82
CA ASN A 261 17.04 -3.12 -0.95
C ASN A 261 17.18 -4.05 0.29
N ALA A 262 17.30 -3.46 1.48
CA ALA A 262 17.51 -4.24 2.70
C ALA A 262 16.22 -4.89 3.21
N GLY A 263 16.33 -6.11 3.74
CA GLY A 263 15.21 -6.85 4.35
C GLY A 263 14.55 -7.88 3.42
N VAL A 264 15.24 -8.28 2.36
CA VAL A 264 14.78 -9.33 1.44
C VAL A 264 14.72 -10.69 2.15
N ILE A 265 13.63 -11.43 1.93
CA ILE A 265 13.43 -12.79 2.47
C ILE A 265 13.17 -13.74 1.31
N GLU A 266 13.99 -14.78 1.18
CA GLU A 266 13.80 -15.80 0.14
C GLU A 266 12.77 -16.85 0.54
N SER A 267 12.12 -17.40 -0.48
CA SER A 267 11.34 -18.63 -0.39
C SER A 267 11.65 -19.52 -1.58
N GLY A 268 11.96 -20.79 -1.30
CA GLY A 268 12.21 -21.81 -2.32
C GLY A 268 10.99 -22.64 -2.68
N THR A 269 9.80 -22.28 -2.19
CA THR A 269 8.61 -23.14 -2.24
C THR A 269 7.41 -22.40 -2.83
N LEU A 270 6.53 -23.18 -3.45
CA LEU A 270 5.16 -22.75 -3.72
C LEU A 270 4.30 -23.01 -2.49
N ALA A 271 3.41 -22.09 -2.18
CA ALA A 271 2.52 -22.20 -1.03
C ALA A 271 1.22 -21.41 -1.27
N GLY A 272 0.17 -21.81 -0.56
CA GLY A 272 -1.00 -20.98 -0.32
C GLY A 272 -0.63 -19.77 0.54
N LYS A 273 -1.37 -18.67 0.39
CA LYS A 273 -1.14 -17.44 1.14
C LYS A 273 -2.48 -16.87 1.58
N PHE A 274 -2.79 -16.99 2.86
CA PHE A 274 -4.08 -16.52 3.37
C PHE A 274 -4.20 -15.00 3.35
N GLY A 275 -5.36 -14.51 2.96
CA GLY A 275 -5.81 -13.13 3.15
C GLY A 275 -7.12 -13.11 3.92
N LEU A 276 -7.20 -12.31 5.00
CA LEU A 276 -8.40 -12.16 5.83
C LEU A 276 -8.95 -10.74 5.73
N GLY A 277 -10.25 -10.59 5.49
CA GLY A 277 -10.92 -9.29 5.52
C GLY A 277 -12.43 -9.41 5.64
N GLY A 278 -13.14 -8.29 5.55
CA GLY A 278 -14.60 -8.25 5.71
C GLY A 278 -15.10 -8.76 7.06
N LEU A 279 -14.27 -8.68 8.11
CA LEU A 279 -14.61 -9.19 9.43
C LEU A 279 -15.66 -8.26 10.08
N GLY A 280 -16.88 -8.75 10.25
CA GLY A 280 -18.00 -7.98 10.80
C GLY A 280 -19.02 -8.88 11.49
N LEU A 281 -19.78 -8.30 12.42
CA LEU A 281 -20.89 -8.98 13.10
C LEU A 281 -22.20 -8.35 12.65
N VAL A 282 -23.15 -9.19 12.27
CA VAL A 282 -24.51 -8.77 11.91
C VAL A 282 -25.49 -9.35 12.91
N ASP A 283 -26.43 -8.53 13.36
CA ASP A 283 -27.56 -8.97 14.18
C ASP A 283 -28.70 -9.50 13.29
N ASP A 284 -28.50 -10.70 12.73
CA ASP A 284 -29.41 -11.35 11.78
C ASP A 284 -30.02 -12.66 12.30
N GLY A 285 -29.73 -13.01 13.54
CA GLY A 285 -30.23 -14.22 14.16
C GLY A 285 -31.47 -13.97 15.01
N ILE A 286 -31.56 -14.67 16.13
CA ILE A 286 -32.57 -14.39 17.15
C ILE A 286 -32.26 -13.04 17.80
N SER A 287 -33.07 -12.03 17.50
CA SER A 287 -33.02 -10.70 18.10
C SER A 287 -34.42 -10.19 18.39
N CYS A 288 -34.57 -9.38 19.45
CA CYS A 288 -35.86 -8.84 19.86
C CYS A 288 -36.14 -7.43 19.33
N ASP A 289 -35.11 -6.69 18.94
CA ASP A 289 -35.22 -5.31 18.46
C ASP A 289 -34.43 -5.03 17.17
N HIS A 290 -33.48 -5.89 16.80
CA HIS A 290 -32.64 -5.80 15.60
C HIS A 290 -31.93 -4.44 15.47
N ASP A 291 -31.46 -3.90 16.58
CA ASP A 291 -30.80 -2.59 16.61
C ASP A 291 -29.33 -2.65 16.17
N GLY A 292 -28.82 -3.88 15.99
CA GLY A 292 -27.48 -4.18 15.51
C GLY A 292 -26.47 -4.44 16.62
N TYR A 293 -26.80 -4.21 17.88
CA TYR A 293 -26.09 -4.78 19.01
C TYR A 293 -26.61 -6.20 19.26
N LEU A 294 -25.77 -7.07 19.81
CA LEU A 294 -26.27 -8.36 20.30
C LEU A 294 -26.47 -8.26 21.80
N ASP A 295 -27.70 -8.46 22.24
CA ASP A 295 -28.08 -8.33 23.64
C ASP A 295 -28.19 -9.67 24.37
N PRO A 296 -28.18 -9.67 25.71
CA PRO A 296 -28.36 -10.88 26.48
C PRO A 296 -29.64 -11.64 26.11
N GLY A 297 -29.46 -12.80 25.48
CA GLY A 297 -30.53 -13.65 24.96
C GLY A 297 -30.56 -13.73 23.43
N GLU A 298 -29.72 -12.97 22.74
CA GLU A 298 -29.73 -12.83 21.29
C GLU A 298 -28.57 -13.55 20.59
N SER A 299 -28.65 -13.59 19.27
CA SER A 299 -27.67 -14.22 18.41
C SER A 299 -27.61 -13.53 17.06
N GLY A 300 -26.44 -13.57 16.44
CA GLY A 300 -26.22 -13.09 15.08
C GLY A 300 -25.08 -13.86 14.43
N THR A 301 -24.54 -13.30 13.36
CA THR A 301 -23.55 -13.97 12.52
C THR A 301 -22.28 -13.13 12.37
N LEU A 302 -21.14 -13.74 12.69
CA LEU A 302 -19.83 -13.21 12.36
C LEU A 302 -19.50 -13.59 10.91
N HIS A 303 -19.38 -12.58 10.06
CA HIS A 303 -18.95 -12.72 8.68
C HIS A 303 -17.46 -12.43 8.55
N LEU A 304 -16.78 -13.19 7.70
CA LEU A 304 -15.45 -12.87 7.22
C LEU A 304 -15.22 -13.42 5.81
N SER A 305 -14.28 -12.82 5.09
CA SER A 305 -13.77 -13.30 3.81
C SER A 305 -12.37 -13.88 3.99
N LEU A 306 -12.19 -15.13 3.58
CA LEU A 306 -10.91 -15.84 3.57
C LEU A 306 -10.48 -16.11 2.13
N ALA A 307 -9.38 -15.51 1.72
CA ALA A 307 -8.77 -15.69 0.40
C ALA A 307 -7.51 -16.57 0.46
N ASN A 308 -7.23 -17.30 -0.61
CA ASN A 308 -5.92 -17.84 -0.90
C ASN A 308 -5.29 -17.08 -2.07
N ASN A 309 -4.35 -16.19 -1.76
CA ASN A 309 -3.58 -15.40 -2.71
C ASN A 309 -2.29 -16.11 -3.17
N GLY A 310 -2.10 -17.37 -2.77
CA GLY A 310 -0.95 -18.19 -3.14
C GLY A 310 -1.17 -18.95 -4.45
N ILE A 311 -0.10 -19.58 -4.93
CA ILE A 311 -0.05 -20.25 -6.23
C ILE A 311 -0.60 -21.69 -6.16
N ILE A 312 -0.56 -22.31 -4.99
CA ILE A 312 -1.09 -23.66 -4.75
C ILE A 312 -2.21 -23.64 -3.70
N ALA A 313 -3.00 -24.71 -3.67
CA ALA A 313 -4.06 -24.85 -2.69
C ALA A 313 -3.51 -24.91 -1.26
N ALA A 314 -4.18 -24.24 -0.34
CA ALA A 314 -3.99 -24.47 1.08
C ALA A 314 -4.88 -25.65 1.49
N GLU A 315 -4.32 -26.65 2.16
CA GLU A 315 -5.04 -27.88 2.53
C GLU A 315 -5.39 -27.88 4.02
N ASN A 316 -6.37 -28.69 4.41
CA ASN A 316 -6.78 -28.91 5.81
C ASN A 316 -7.01 -27.60 6.58
N VAL A 317 -7.61 -26.61 5.93
CA VAL A 317 -7.78 -25.27 6.48
C VAL A 317 -8.82 -25.30 7.60
N ILE A 318 -8.46 -24.75 8.76
CA ILE A 318 -9.32 -24.63 9.94
C ILE A 318 -9.47 -23.16 10.30
N VAL A 319 -10.71 -22.69 10.36
CA VAL A 319 -11.07 -21.34 10.80
C VAL A 319 -11.70 -21.45 12.18
N THR A 320 -11.06 -20.84 13.17
CA THR A 320 -11.49 -20.87 14.57
C THR A 320 -11.74 -19.45 15.05
N ALA A 321 -12.96 -19.17 15.48
CA ALA A 321 -13.28 -17.93 16.18
C ALA A 321 -13.38 -18.20 17.70
N THR A 322 -12.81 -17.31 18.51
CA THR A 322 -12.76 -17.44 19.97
C THR A 322 -13.01 -16.10 20.64
N THR A 323 -13.50 -16.12 21.88
CA THR A 323 -13.60 -14.93 22.71
C THR A 323 -13.42 -15.30 24.17
N THR A 324 -12.92 -14.34 24.95
CA THR A 324 -12.91 -14.39 26.42
C THR A 324 -14.07 -13.60 27.03
N GLY A 325 -14.98 -13.05 26.20
CA GLY A 325 -16.15 -12.30 26.64
C GLY A 325 -17.10 -13.18 27.45
N THR A 326 -17.35 -12.80 28.70
CA THR A 326 -18.23 -13.55 29.60
C THR A 326 -19.64 -13.66 29.01
N GLY A 327 -20.13 -14.90 28.89
CA GLY A 327 -21.48 -15.14 28.39
C GLY A 327 -21.62 -15.09 26.87
N VAL A 328 -20.55 -14.93 26.10
CA VAL A 328 -20.59 -15.01 24.63
C VAL A 328 -20.16 -16.40 24.17
N ARG A 329 -20.95 -17.01 23.28
CA ARG A 329 -20.69 -18.32 22.67
C ARG A 329 -20.46 -18.14 21.18
N ILE A 330 -19.46 -18.84 20.67
CA ILE A 330 -19.08 -18.85 19.26
C ILE A 330 -19.40 -20.23 18.67
N GLY A 331 -19.78 -20.27 17.39
CA GLY A 331 -19.96 -21.49 16.62
C GLY A 331 -18.71 -22.37 16.56
N ALA A 332 -18.89 -23.63 16.17
CA ALA A 332 -17.78 -24.58 16.06
C ALA A 332 -16.77 -24.15 14.96
N PRO A 333 -15.49 -24.60 15.04
CA PRO A 333 -14.52 -24.32 14.00
C PRO A 333 -14.98 -24.83 12.63
N LEU A 334 -14.78 -24.02 11.59
CA LEU A 334 -15.06 -24.40 10.21
C LEU A 334 -13.86 -25.11 9.60
N ARG A 335 -14.11 -26.17 8.84
CA ARG A 335 -13.07 -26.93 8.12
C ARG A 335 -13.28 -26.83 6.62
N ILE A 336 -12.23 -26.46 5.90
CA ILE A 336 -12.20 -26.39 4.44
C ILE A 336 -11.10 -27.36 3.99
N ALA A 337 -11.48 -28.43 3.27
CA ALA A 337 -10.53 -29.48 2.87
C ALA A 337 -9.39 -28.94 2.00
N ALA A 338 -9.72 -28.07 1.04
CA ALA A 338 -8.75 -27.36 0.22
C ALA A 338 -9.31 -26.00 -0.21
N LEU A 339 -8.55 -24.93 0.03
CA LEU A 339 -8.83 -23.58 -0.46
C LEU A 339 -7.96 -23.34 -1.71
N GLN A 340 -8.59 -23.34 -2.88
CA GLN A 340 -7.91 -23.30 -4.18
C GLN A 340 -7.17 -21.97 -4.41
N PRO A 341 -6.11 -21.94 -5.25
CA PRO A 341 -5.42 -20.71 -5.64
C PRO A 341 -6.37 -19.64 -6.17
N PHE A 342 -6.13 -18.39 -5.81
CA PHE A 342 -6.88 -17.22 -6.28
C PHE A 342 -8.40 -17.31 -6.07
N THR A 343 -8.80 -17.99 -4.99
CA THR A 343 -10.20 -18.05 -4.55
C THR A 343 -10.40 -17.28 -3.26
N SER A 344 -11.61 -16.76 -3.08
CA SER A 344 -12.08 -16.17 -1.84
C SER A 344 -13.37 -16.84 -1.39
N SER A 345 -13.46 -17.16 -0.11
CA SER A 345 -14.63 -17.77 0.51
C SER A 345 -15.21 -16.84 1.57
N SER A 346 -16.51 -16.54 1.45
CA SER A 346 -17.29 -15.86 2.47
C SER A 346 -17.74 -16.87 3.51
N LEU A 347 -17.39 -16.63 4.76
CA LEU A 347 -17.63 -17.51 5.90
C LEU A 347 -18.64 -16.86 6.84
N ALA A 348 -19.47 -17.70 7.45
CA ALA A 348 -20.46 -17.31 8.44
C ALA A 348 -20.27 -18.17 9.70
N ILE A 349 -20.02 -17.52 10.84
CA ILE A 349 -19.83 -18.17 12.14
C ILE A 349 -20.86 -17.61 13.11
N PRO A 350 -21.81 -18.43 13.60
CA PRO A 350 -22.83 -17.93 14.53
C PRO A 350 -22.24 -17.50 15.87
N VAL A 351 -22.82 -16.44 16.43
CA VAL A 351 -22.47 -15.85 17.72
C VAL A 351 -23.74 -15.75 18.56
N THR A 352 -23.68 -16.13 19.84
CA THR A 352 -24.81 -16.00 20.77
C THR A 352 -24.35 -15.31 22.04
N VAL A 353 -25.09 -14.31 22.47
CA VAL A 353 -24.93 -13.64 23.76
C VAL A 353 -25.93 -14.24 24.74
N LEU A 354 -25.44 -14.97 25.74
CA LEU A 354 -26.28 -15.62 26.74
C LEU A 354 -27.05 -14.59 27.56
N GLN A 355 -28.24 -14.94 28.04
CA GLN A 355 -29.05 -14.08 28.92
C GLN A 355 -28.31 -13.63 30.20
N THR A 356 -27.29 -14.38 30.62
CA THR A 356 -26.45 -14.06 31.80
C THR A 356 -25.24 -13.19 31.46
N ALA A 357 -25.05 -12.81 30.20
CA ALA A 357 -23.93 -11.97 29.78
C ALA A 357 -24.05 -10.57 30.40
N PRO A 358 -22.92 -9.94 30.76
CA PRO A 358 -22.90 -8.53 31.14
C PRO A 358 -23.43 -7.64 30.01
N ARG A 359 -24.04 -6.52 30.40
CA ARG A 359 -24.58 -5.52 29.46
C ARG A 359 -23.59 -4.38 29.25
N ASN A 360 -23.75 -3.64 28.16
CA ASN A 360 -22.89 -2.54 27.73
C ASN A 360 -21.40 -2.86 27.84
N THR A 361 -21.02 -4.04 27.38
CA THR A 361 -19.66 -4.58 27.54
C THR A 361 -19.00 -4.79 26.18
N LEU A 362 -17.72 -4.42 26.10
CA LEU A 362 -16.89 -4.67 24.93
C LEU A 362 -16.42 -6.13 24.94
N VAL A 363 -16.55 -6.79 23.79
CA VAL A 363 -16.18 -8.18 23.55
C VAL A 363 -15.28 -8.22 22.32
N THR A 364 -14.08 -8.77 22.49
CA THR A 364 -13.19 -9.05 21.36
C THR A 364 -13.35 -10.50 20.92
N ILE A 365 -13.68 -10.69 19.65
CA ILE A 365 -13.68 -11.99 18.97
C ILE A 365 -12.40 -12.08 18.14
N LYS A 366 -11.58 -13.09 18.41
CA LYS A 366 -10.36 -13.40 17.66
C LYS A 366 -10.64 -14.53 16.68
N VAL A 367 -10.31 -14.32 15.41
CA VAL A 367 -10.38 -15.33 14.36
C VAL A 367 -8.97 -15.77 14.02
N HIS A 368 -8.74 -17.07 14.06
CA HIS A 368 -7.50 -17.72 13.71
C HIS A 368 -7.72 -18.67 12.53
N VAL A 369 -6.90 -18.55 11.50
CA VAL A 369 -6.95 -19.44 10.32
C VAL A 369 -5.61 -20.12 10.13
N ALA A 370 -5.61 -21.45 10.18
CA ALA A 370 -4.43 -22.27 9.93
C ALA A 370 -4.72 -23.32 8.87
N GLY A 371 -3.69 -23.78 8.18
CA GLY A 371 -3.78 -24.82 7.17
C GLY A 371 -2.40 -25.24 6.67
N ASP A 372 -2.36 -26.35 5.96
CA ASP A 372 -1.15 -26.93 5.40
C ASP A 372 -0.76 -26.27 4.08
N ASN A 373 0.52 -26.40 3.71
CA ASN A 373 1.09 -25.85 2.47
C ASN A 373 0.94 -24.32 2.35
N THR A 374 1.06 -23.57 3.45
CA THR A 374 0.89 -22.12 3.46
C THR A 374 2.16 -21.36 3.86
N CYS A 375 2.23 -20.08 3.49
CA CYS A 375 3.31 -19.18 3.89
C CYS A 375 3.32 -18.85 5.38
N THR A 376 2.24 -19.15 6.09
CA THR A 376 2.08 -18.90 7.52
C THR A 376 1.73 -20.22 8.19
N PRO A 377 2.71 -21.10 8.48
CA PRO A 377 2.45 -22.42 9.07
C PRO A 377 1.74 -22.34 10.43
N ASN A 378 1.95 -21.23 11.16
CA ASN A 378 1.27 -20.96 12.43
C ASN A 378 -0.11 -20.31 12.26
N GLY A 379 -0.58 -20.10 11.03
CA GLY A 379 -1.82 -19.42 10.71
C GLY A 379 -1.74 -17.89 10.66
N VAL A 380 -2.88 -17.28 10.37
CA VAL A 380 -3.11 -15.83 10.35
C VAL A 380 -4.25 -15.47 11.31
N ASP A 381 -4.16 -14.30 11.92
CA ASP A 381 -5.12 -13.82 12.91
C ASP A 381 -5.84 -12.56 12.43
N ALA A 382 -7.09 -12.42 12.83
CA ALA A 382 -7.86 -11.20 12.77
C ALA A 382 -8.66 -11.03 14.06
N SER A 383 -9.05 -9.80 14.41
CA SER A 383 -9.85 -9.53 15.60
C SER A 383 -10.92 -8.49 15.34
N LEU A 384 -12.09 -8.70 15.91
CA LEU A 384 -13.20 -7.76 15.91
C LEU A 384 -13.60 -7.47 17.35
N THR A 385 -13.57 -6.20 17.73
CA THR A 385 -14.11 -5.74 19.02
C THR A 385 -15.49 -5.13 18.79
N ILE A 386 -16.49 -5.69 19.47
CA ILE A 386 -17.89 -5.27 19.41
C ILE A 386 -18.37 -4.87 20.80
N ARG A 387 -19.46 -4.11 20.86
CA ARG A 387 -20.22 -3.87 22.09
C ARG A 387 -21.46 -4.76 22.10
N THR A 388 -21.84 -5.26 23.26
CA THR A 388 -23.00 -6.15 23.47
C THR A 388 -23.86 -5.66 24.64
N GLY A 389 -25.16 -5.96 24.62
CA GLY A 389 -26.09 -5.59 25.68
C GLY A 389 -26.34 -4.09 25.78
N ALA A 390 -26.50 -3.40 24.66
CA ALA A 390 -26.48 -1.94 24.62
C ALA A 390 -27.40 -1.37 23.55
N ASP A 391 -28.02 -0.22 23.85
CA ASP A 391 -28.92 0.45 22.92
C ASP A 391 -28.36 1.85 22.61
N ASP A 392 -28.61 2.29 21.37
CA ASP A 392 -28.37 3.68 20.97
C ASP A 392 -29.61 4.55 21.22
N VAL A 393 -29.49 5.54 22.10
CA VAL A 393 -30.55 6.52 22.36
C VAL A 393 -30.20 7.84 21.67
N PRO A 394 -30.94 8.26 20.63
CA PRO A 394 -30.68 9.53 19.95
C PRO A 394 -30.99 10.72 20.86
N THR A 395 -30.39 11.88 20.54
CA THR A 395 -30.76 13.19 21.10
C THR A 395 -30.85 13.22 22.63
N SER A 396 -29.87 12.65 23.33
CA SER A 396 -29.94 12.38 24.78
C SER A 396 -28.76 12.93 25.59
N SER A 397 -27.76 13.52 24.92
CA SER A 397 -26.58 14.09 25.58
C SER A 397 -26.11 15.40 24.97
N ALA A 398 -25.42 16.20 25.78
CA ALA A 398 -24.62 17.36 25.37
C ALA A 398 -23.14 17.00 25.16
N THR A 399 -22.78 15.73 25.36
CA THR A 399 -21.48 15.13 25.05
C THR A 399 -21.61 14.12 23.92
N GLU A 400 -20.81 14.28 22.88
CA GLU A 400 -20.57 13.31 21.81
C GLU A 400 -19.32 12.49 22.15
N ARG A 401 -19.46 11.17 22.17
CA ARG A 401 -18.38 10.22 22.50
C ARG A 401 -17.95 9.36 21.31
N ALA A 402 -18.53 9.58 20.13
CA ALA A 402 -18.32 8.76 18.93
C ALA A 402 -18.62 7.24 19.06
N GLU A 403 -19.06 6.77 20.23
CA GLU A 403 -19.37 5.37 20.54
C GLU A 403 -20.61 4.83 19.83
N SER A 404 -21.63 5.67 19.72
CA SER A 404 -22.93 5.32 19.15
C SER A 404 -22.83 4.99 17.67
N ARG A 405 -23.68 4.09 17.16
CA ARG A 405 -23.79 3.86 15.70
C ARG A 405 -24.55 5.00 15.04
N ILE A 406 -25.46 5.64 15.74
CA ILE A 406 -26.13 6.86 15.27
C ILE A 406 -25.07 7.95 15.10
N THR A 407 -25.01 8.57 13.92
CA THR A 407 -24.14 9.73 13.68
C THR A 407 -24.98 10.94 13.29
N PRO A 408 -25.17 11.93 14.19
CA PRO A 408 -25.84 13.16 13.82
C PRO A 408 -24.91 14.13 13.07
N TRP A 409 -23.62 13.80 12.98
CA TRP A 409 -22.62 14.60 12.28
C TRP A 409 -22.59 14.29 10.79
N THR A 410 -22.44 15.32 9.97
CA THR A 410 -22.53 15.22 8.51
C THR A 410 -21.18 15.51 7.86
N PRO A 411 -20.59 14.58 7.10
CA PRO A 411 -19.40 14.86 6.30
C PRO A 411 -19.78 15.72 5.09
N THR A 412 -19.02 16.79 4.85
CA THR A 412 -19.24 17.71 3.72
C THR A 412 -17.95 17.99 2.96
N GLY A 413 -18.06 18.31 1.67
CA GLY A 413 -16.94 18.45 0.76
C GLY A 413 -16.74 17.22 -0.14
N THR A 414 -16.01 17.39 -1.23
CA THR A 414 -15.77 16.32 -2.20
C THR A 414 -14.98 15.18 -1.55
N GLY A 415 -15.53 13.96 -1.57
CA GLY A 415 -14.88 12.77 -1.00
C GLY A 415 -14.94 12.68 0.54
N ALA A 416 -15.62 13.59 1.23
CA ALA A 416 -15.61 13.65 2.68
C ALA A 416 -16.12 12.37 3.36
N ALA A 417 -17.13 11.71 2.80
CA ALA A 417 -17.65 10.45 3.37
C ALA A 417 -16.63 9.30 3.38
N ALA A 418 -15.59 9.35 2.53
CA ALA A 418 -14.51 8.37 2.51
C ALA A 418 -13.33 8.76 3.44
N LEU A 419 -13.28 10.01 3.88
CA LEU A 419 -12.17 10.57 4.66
C LEU A 419 -12.54 10.84 6.11
N TRP A 420 -13.82 11.07 6.40
CA TRP A 420 -14.35 11.26 7.74
C TRP A 420 -15.14 10.02 8.19
N GLY A 421 -14.89 9.59 9.41
CA GLY A 421 -15.58 8.45 10.00
C GLY A 421 -15.23 8.27 11.47
N ARG A 422 -15.16 7.00 11.90
CA ARG A 422 -14.76 6.62 13.25
C ARG A 422 -13.56 5.69 13.19
N ALA A 423 -12.61 5.88 14.09
CA ALA A 423 -11.51 4.95 14.32
C ALA A 423 -11.69 4.24 15.66
N LEU A 424 -11.42 2.94 15.69
CA LEU A 424 -11.48 2.11 16.89
C LEU A 424 -10.07 1.87 17.41
N ASP A 425 -9.81 2.18 18.67
CA ASP A 425 -8.52 1.89 19.30
C ASP A 425 -8.45 0.47 19.90
N ALA A 426 -7.27 0.09 20.41
CA ALA A 426 -7.05 -1.23 21.00
C ALA A 426 -7.84 -1.48 22.30
N SER A 427 -8.33 -0.43 22.95
CA SER A 427 -9.21 -0.52 24.12
C SER A 427 -10.69 -0.67 23.73
N GLY A 428 -11.00 -0.52 22.44
CA GLY A 428 -12.34 -0.55 21.88
C GLY A 428 -13.08 0.79 21.99
N ASN A 429 -12.36 1.88 22.26
CA ASN A 429 -12.88 3.24 22.22
C ASN A 429 -12.96 3.72 20.76
N ARG A 430 -14.08 4.33 20.39
CA ARG A 430 -14.30 4.93 19.09
C ARG A 430 -14.05 6.43 19.17
N THR A 431 -13.31 6.95 18.22
CA THR A 431 -13.03 8.39 18.07
C THR A 431 -13.53 8.84 16.71
N PHE A 432 -13.92 10.10 16.55
CA PHE A 432 -14.03 10.65 15.20
C PHE A 432 -12.65 10.76 14.56
N PHE A 433 -12.59 10.46 13.27
CA PHE A 433 -11.35 10.38 12.54
C PHE A 433 -11.48 11.06 11.16
N ALA A 434 -10.49 11.88 10.81
CA ALA A 434 -10.29 12.44 9.49
C ALA A 434 -8.96 11.96 8.92
N ALA A 435 -8.98 11.23 7.80
CA ALA A 435 -7.76 10.74 7.15
C ALA A 435 -6.97 11.86 6.46
N ASN A 436 -5.65 11.87 6.63
CA ASN A 436 -4.76 12.75 5.88
C ASN A 436 -4.48 12.16 4.49
N ALA A 437 -5.30 12.53 3.50
CA ALA A 437 -5.17 12.04 2.14
C ALA A 437 -3.93 12.61 1.45
N GLY A 438 -3.15 11.77 0.73
CA GLY A 438 -2.01 12.21 -0.08
C GLY A 438 -2.38 12.96 -1.37
N SER A 439 -3.62 13.45 -1.47
CA SER A 439 -4.19 14.17 -2.59
C SER A 439 -4.90 15.40 -2.04
N SER A 440 -5.04 16.46 -2.84
CA SER A 440 -5.60 17.70 -2.32
C SER A 440 -7.09 17.58 -2.00
N THR A 441 -7.46 17.93 -0.78
CA THR A 441 -8.84 17.87 -0.28
C THR A 441 -9.23 19.11 0.51
N ASP A 442 -10.53 19.33 0.63
CA ASP A 442 -11.14 20.31 1.53
C ASP A 442 -12.44 19.71 2.08
N THR A 443 -12.32 19.00 3.20
CA THR A 443 -13.43 18.22 3.78
C THR A 443 -13.75 18.66 5.19
N GLN A 444 -15.00 18.48 5.60
CA GLN A 444 -15.48 18.89 6.90
C GLN A 444 -16.40 17.85 7.52
N TYR A 445 -16.55 17.91 8.85
CA TYR A 445 -17.51 17.14 9.61
C TYR A 445 -18.31 18.06 10.52
N VAL A 446 -19.60 18.18 10.21
CA VAL A 446 -20.49 19.22 10.70
C VAL A 446 -21.43 18.66 11.75
N SER A 447 -21.48 19.30 12.92
CA SER A 447 -22.41 18.93 14.00
C SER A 447 -23.89 19.20 13.65
N PRO A 448 -24.83 18.51 14.30
CA PRO A 448 -26.23 18.95 14.33
C PRO A 448 -26.38 20.35 14.97
N PRO A 449 -27.53 21.03 14.79
CA PRO A 449 -27.80 22.30 15.45
C PRO A 449 -27.69 22.23 16.98
N LEU A 450 -26.93 23.15 17.56
CA LEU A 450 -26.70 23.31 19.00
C LEU A 450 -27.47 24.54 19.47
N GLN A 451 -28.28 24.40 20.53
CA GLN A 451 -29.09 25.49 21.06
C GLN A 451 -28.50 26.01 22.36
N ALA A 452 -27.92 27.20 22.32
CA ALA A 452 -27.29 27.82 23.48
C ALA A 452 -28.33 28.31 24.52
N SER A 453 -27.96 28.17 25.79
CA SER A 453 -28.67 28.71 26.93
C SER A 453 -28.71 30.23 26.88
N PRO A 454 -29.83 30.87 27.28
CA PRO A 454 -29.88 32.32 27.43
C PRO A 454 -29.03 32.86 28.59
N THR A 455 -28.60 32.01 29.53
CA THR A 455 -27.99 32.45 30.79
C THR A 455 -26.65 31.81 31.12
N GLU A 456 -26.30 30.70 30.46
CA GLU A 456 -25.05 29.97 30.72
C GLU A 456 -24.06 30.18 29.58
N PRO A 457 -22.75 30.25 29.87
CA PRO A 457 -21.71 30.37 28.84
C PRO A 457 -21.59 29.08 28.04
N VAL A 458 -21.24 29.23 26.76
CA VAL A 458 -20.92 28.11 25.87
C VAL A 458 -19.43 27.80 25.99
N ILE A 459 -19.12 26.60 26.48
CA ILE A 459 -17.75 26.07 26.56
C ILE A 459 -17.74 24.72 25.86
N VAL A 460 -16.83 24.54 24.91
CA VAL A 460 -16.63 23.26 24.22
C VAL A 460 -15.35 22.62 24.72
N ASN A 461 -15.48 21.46 25.34
CA ASN A 461 -14.37 20.61 25.74
C ASN A 461 -14.29 19.42 24.78
N LEU A 462 -13.09 19.07 24.33
CA LEU A 462 -12.84 17.86 23.54
C LEU A 462 -11.43 17.35 23.80
N VAL A 463 -11.13 16.14 23.35
CA VAL A 463 -9.76 15.62 23.25
C VAL A 463 -9.42 15.34 21.80
N GLN A 464 -8.16 15.55 21.41
CA GLN A 464 -7.72 15.36 20.02
C GLN A 464 -6.25 14.97 19.90
N ALA A 465 -5.90 14.28 18.82
CA ALA A 465 -4.53 14.02 18.40
C ALA A 465 -4.46 14.06 16.88
N TYR A 466 -3.34 14.50 16.31
CA TYR A 466 -3.19 14.61 14.87
C TYR A 466 -1.78 14.27 14.40
N SER A 467 -1.69 13.69 13.21
CA SER A 467 -0.47 13.49 12.45
C SER A 467 -0.77 13.83 10.99
N LEU A 468 -0.37 15.03 10.59
CA LEU A 468 -0.63 15.65 9.30
C LEU A 468 0.69 15.99 8.60
N GLU A 469 0.66 16.22 7.29
CA GLU A 469 1.86 16.60 6.54
C GLU A 469 2.43 17.94 7.00
N GLY A 470 3.58 17.86 7.68
CA GLY A 470 4.35 19.05 8.04
C GLY A 470 5.41 18.79 9.10
N ASP A 471 6.48 19.56 9.01
CA ASP A 471 7.54 19.65 10.01
C ASP A 471 7.96 21.12 10.20
N PRO A 472 8.85 21.45 11.15
CA PRO A 472 9.25 22.84 11.41
C PRO A 472 9.80 23.62 10.20
N SER A 473 10.21 22.95 9.12
CA SER A 473 10.63 23.59 7.87
C SER A 473 9.46 24.04 7.00
N ALA A 474 8.37 23.25 6.94
CA ALA A 474 7.18 23.56 6.18
C ALA A 474 5.97 22.72 6.65
N PHE A 475 4.81 23.37 6.77
CA PHE A 475 3.55 22.76 7.16
C PHE A 475 2.55 22.85 6.00
N PHE A 476 2.18 21.71 5.43
CA PHE A 476 1.41 21.64 4.19
C PHE A 476 -0.07 21.38 4.46
N ASP A 477 -0.35 20.41 5.31
CA ASP A 477 -1.71 19.98 5.66
C ASP A 477 -2.14 20.55 7.01
N GLY A 478 -3.44 20.77 7.19
CA GLY A 478 -3.90 21.25 8.48
C GLY A 478 -5.38 21.15 8.78
N GLY A 479 -5.67 21.08 10.07
CA GLY A 479 -7.02 21.04 10.63
C GLY A 479 -7.41 22.36 11.31
N VAL A 480 -8.66 22.80 11.11
CA VAL A 480 -9.24 23.98 11.78
C VAL A 480 -10.63 23.65 12.34
N ILE A 481 -11.03 24.41 13.36
CA ILE A 481 -12.37 24.36 13.96
C ILE A 481 -13.11 25.65 13.59
N GLU A 482 -14.33 25.51 13.09
CA GLU A 482 -15.14 26.63 12.62
C GLU A 482 -16.55 26.55 13.20
N LEU A 483 -17.18 27.72 13.34
CA LEU A 483 -18.55 27.89 13.81
C LEU A 483 -19.42 28.55 12.75
N SER A 484 -20.70 28.18 12.74
CA SER A 484 -21.76 28.86 12.01
C SER A 484 -22.86 29.31 12.96
N THR A 485 -23.39 30.51 12.74
CA THR A 485 -24.53 31.09 13.47
C THR A 485 -25.74 31.34 12.56
N ASP A 486 -25.71 30.82 11.33
CA ASP A 486 -26.70 31.05 10.27
C ASP A 486 -27.13 29.75 9.59
N GLY A 487 -27.12 28.64 10.34
CA GLY A 487 -27.56 27.33 9.86
C GLY A 487 -26.64 26.71 8.80
N GLY A 488 -25.34 27.00 8.88
CA GLY A 488 -24.31 26.45 8.00
C GLY A 488 -24.10 27.23 6.70
N ALA A 489 -24.74 28.39 6.51
CA ALA A 489 -24.57 29.21 5.30
C ALA A 489 -23.20 29.89 5.26
N THR A 490 -22.72 30.38 6.41
CA THR A 490 -21.35 30.90 6.57
C THR A 490 -20.64 30.25 7.74
N TRP A 491 -19.33 30.11 7.60
CA TRP A 491 -18.45 29.48 8.58
C TRP A 491 -17.27 30.39 8.87
N ARG A 492 -16.98 30.58 10.15
CA ARG A 492 -15.86 31.40 10.63
C ARG A 492 -15.02 30.60 11.61
N ASP A 493 -13.72 30.80 11.57
CA ASP A 493 -12.78 30.20 12.51
C ASP A 493 -13.15 30.55 13.96
N VAL A 494 -12.98 29.61 14.90
CA VAL A 494 -13.28 29.82 16.33
C VAL A 494 -12.52 31.02 16.92
N THR A 495 -11.34 31.35 16.38
CA THR A 495 -10.59 32.56 16.77
C THR A 495 -11.36 33.87 16.50
N ALA A 496 -12.26 33.87 15.51
CA ALA A 496 -13.09 35.02 15.18
C ALA A 496 -14.20 35.29 16.22
N PHE A 497 -14.37 34.35 17.16
CA PHE A 497 -15.28 34.41 18.30
C PHE A 497 -14.52 34.51 19.64
N GLY A 498 -13.22 34.79 19.61
CA GLY A 498 -12.39 35.02 20.79
C GLY A 498 -11.85 33.76 21.48
N ALA A 499 -12.20 32.56 21.02
CA ALA A 499 -11.64 31.32 21.54
C ALA A 499 -10.22 31.08 21.03
N ASN A 500 -9.37 30.46 21.85
CA ASN A 500 -8.03 30.04 21.46
C ASN A 500 -8.00 28.54 21.15
N PRO A 501 -7.93 28.13 19.88
CA PRO A 501 -7.86 26.72 19.53
C PRO A 501 -6.49 26.08 19.79
N GLY A 502 -5.45 26.86 20.12
CA GLY A 502 -4.11 26.31 20.29
C GLY A 502 -3.49 25.79 18.98
N TYR A 503 -3.87 26.35 17.83
CA TYR A 503 -3.21 26.08 16.55
C TYR A 503 -1.69 26.29 16.69
N ASN A 504 -0.91 25.36 16.15
CA ASN A 504 0.53 25.29 16.38
C ASN A 504 1.37 25.84 15.22
N ALA A 505 0.80 25.96 14.02
CA ALA A 505 1.56 26.31 12.82
C ALA A 505 0.75 27.16 11.83
N THR A 506 1.45 27.96 11.04
CA THR A 506 0.90 28.60 9.83
C THR A 506 1.20 27.71 8.63
N LEU A 507 0.17 27.32 7.90
CA LEU A 507 0.33 26.53 6.68
C LEU A 507 1.05 27.34 5.60
N VAL A 508 1.84 26.66 4.77
CA VAL A 508 2.52 27.28 3.62
C VAL A 508 1.51 28.06 2.77
N ARG A 509 1.94 29.18 2.18
CA ARG A 509 1.05 30.07 1.40
C ARG A 509 0.90 29.65 -0.06
N THR A 510 1.74 28.71 -0.50
CA THR A 510 1.77 28.12 -1.83
C THR A 510 1.15 26.73 -1.80
N GLY A 511 0.85 26.14 -2.96
CA GLY A 511 0.28 24.79 -3.04
C GLY A 511 -1.24 24.77 -3.20
N SER A 512 -1.81 23.56 -3.19
CA SER A 512 -3.22 23.30 -3.50
C SER A 512 -4.14 23.31 -2.28
N ASN A 513 -3.60 23.19 -1.05
CA ASN A 513 -4.42 23.18 0.16
C ASN A 513 -5.32 24.42 0.25
N ALA A 514 -6.61 24.21 0.49
CA ALA A 514 -7.61 25.27 0.64
C ALA A 514 -7.40 26.13 1.90
N LEU A 515 -6.67 25.61 2.90
CA LEU A 515 -6.35 26.28 4.16
C LEU A 515 -4.99 27.01 4.15
N ARG A 516 -4.27 27.00 3.02
CA ARG A 516 -2.95 27.62 2.87
C ARG A 516 -2.87 29.03 3.46
N GLY A 517 -1.80 29.31 4.20
CA GLY A 517 -1.57 30.60 4.86
C GLY A 517 -2.36 30.87 6.15
N ARG A 518 -3.23 29.96 6.59
CA ARG A 518 -3.93 30.06 7.89
C ARG A 518 -3.08 29.46 9.01
N MET A 519 -3.31 29.92 10.24
CA MET A 519 -2.97 29.14 11.43
C MET A 519 -3.91 27.93 11.51
N ALA A 520 -3.35 26.75 11.78
CA ALA A 520 -4.06 25.48 11.87
C ALA A 520 -3.33 24.51 12.81
N TYR A 521 -3.96 23.39 13.14
CA TYR A 521 -3.24 22.20 13.61
C TYR A 521 -2.48 21.59 12.44
N SER A 522 -1.18 21.35 12.56
CA SER A 522 -0.35 20.74 11.52
C SER A 522 0.83 19.97 12.10
N GLY A 523 1.46 19.11 11.30
CA GLY A 523 2.49 18.18 11.75
C GLY A 523 1.92 17.13 12.71
N THR A 524 2.74 16.67 13.66
CA THR A 524 2.34 15.66 14.64
C THR A 524 2.17 16.25 16.04
N SER A 525 1.02 15.98 16.67
CA SER A 525 0.71 16.43 18.03
C SER A 525 1.62 15.77 19.07
N ALA A 526 1.87 16.46 20.18
CA ALA A 526 2.72 15.95 21.25
C ALA A 526 2.18 14.61 21.80
N GLY A 527 3.05 13.60 21.87
CA GLY A 527 2.69 12.28 22.41
C GLY A 527 1.77 11.44 21.52
N PHE A 528 1.60 11.80 20.24
CA PHE A 528 0.78 11.03 19.30
C PHE A 528 1.06 9.51 19.38
N PRO A 529 0.03 8.66 19.46
CA PRO A 529 -1.40 8.95 19.26
C PRO A 529 -2.19 9.39 20.52
N ALA A 530 -1.53 9.75 21.62
CA ALA A 530 -2.23 10.16 22.85
C ALA A 530 -3.05 11.45 22.65
N LEU A 531 -4.37 11.37 22.89
CA LEU A 531 -5.30 12.50 22.79
C LEU A 531 -4.99 13.55 23.85
N GLN A 532 -4.97 14.83 23.43
CA GLN A 532 -4.73 15.99 24.27
C GLN A 532 -6.02 16.79 24.46
N PRO A 533 -6.31 17.30 25.67
CA PRO A 533 -7.50 18.09 25.92
C PRO A 533 -7.43 19.47 25.22
N LEU A 534 -8.58 19.94 24.78
CA LEU A 534 -8.81 21.29 24.27
C LEU A 534 -10.08 21.86 24.89
N GLU A 535 -9.99 23.09 25.38
CA GLU A 535 -11.13 23.89 25.83
C GLU A 535 -11.29 25.11 24.92
N LEU A 536 -12.50 25.35 24.42
CA LEU A 536 -12.89 26.54 23.67
C LEU A 536 -13.99 27.26 24.46
N ASP A 537 -13.63 28.36 25.11
CA ASP A 537 -14.57 29.22 25.82
C ASP A 537 -15.09 30.33 24.89
N PHE A 538 -16.40 30.34 24.69
CA PHE A 538 -17.10 31.34 23.89
C PHE A 538 -17.92 32.31 24.74
N GLY A 539 -17.95 32.14 26.07
CA GLY A 539 -18.78 32.92 26.97
C GLY A 539 -20.26 32.96 26.55
N ASN A 540 -20.90 34.11 26.73
CA ASN A 540 -22.34 34.28 26.49
C ASN A 540 -22.69 34.80 25.08
N GLN A 541 -21.75 34.77 24.12
CA GLN A 541 -21.95 35.43 22.83
C GLN A 541 -23.02 34.78 21.94
N PHE A 542 -23.37 33.52 22.23
CA PHE A 542 -24.43 32.77 21.54
C PHE A 542 -25.74 32.71 22.33
N ALA A 543 -25.87 33.43 23.45
CA ALA A 543 -26.98 33.27 24.39
C ALA A 543 -28.36 33.28 23.70
N GLY A 544 -29.11 32.18 23.86
CA GLY A 544 -30.45 32.01 23.29
C GLY A 544 -30.51 31.79 21.78
N THR A 545 -29.38 31.65 21.09
CA THR A 545 -29.30 31.42 19.64
C THR A 545 -28.87 29.99 19.31
N ALA A 546 -29.15 29.56 18.08
CA ALA A 546 -28.65 28.31 17.54
C ALA A 546 -27.30 28.53 16.84
N PHE A 547 -26.41 27.55 16.96
CA PHE A 547 -25.11 27.54 16.27
C PHE A 547 -24.73 26.11 15.88
N GLN A 548 -23.71 25.97 15.03
CA GLN A 548 -23.12 24.67 14.67
C GLN A 548 -21.60 24.77 14.73
N ILE A 549 -20.95 23.68 15.12
CA ILE A 549 -19.50 23.46 15.05
C ILE A 549 -19.19 22.56 13.85
N ARG A 550 -18.07 22.82 13.17
CA ARG A 550 -17.47 21.85 12.25
C ARG A 550 -15.97 21.72 12.48
N PHE A 551 -15.48 20.52 12.22
CA PHE A 551 -14.05 20.26 12.03
C PHE A 551 -13.78 20.27 10.53
N ARG A 552 -12.67 20.86 10.10
CA ARG A 552 -12.30 20.97 8.69
C ARG A 552 -10.85 20.57 8.51
N LEU A 553 -10.60 19.64 7.59
CA LEU A 553 -9.27 19.18 7.22
C LEU A 553 -9.02 19.55 5.75
N GLY A 554 -7.93 20.26 5.50
CA GLY A 554 -7.46 20.56 4.16
C GLY A 554 -6.11 19.91 3.93
N THR A 555 -5.96 19.25 2.78
CA THR A 555 -4.71 18.62 2.36
C THR A 555 -4.21 19.17 1.01
N ASP A 556 -2.90 19.13 0.76
CA ASP A 556 -2.33 19.32 -0.58
C ASP A 556 -2.04 17.97 -1.28
N GLY A 557 -1.29 18.01 -2.38
CA GLY A 557 -0.93 16.81 -3.14
C GLY A 557 0.51 16.41 -2.85
N GLY A 558 0.71 15.21 -2.30
CA GLY A 558 1.95 14.82 -1.62
C GLY A 558 1.59 14.14 -0.30
N GLY A 559 2.51 13.37 0.29
CA GLY A 559 2.44 12.91 1.70
C GLY A 559 1.08 12.40 2.26
N ALA A 560 0.86 11.08 2.28
CA ALA A 560 -0.20 10.51 3.13
C ALA A 560 0.32 10.32 4.58
N PHE A 561 -0.43 10.81 5.56
CA PHE A 561 -0.16 10.64 6.99
C PHE A 561 -1.37 10.03 7.70
N VAL A 562 -1.32 9.86 9.03
CA VAL A 562 -2.41 9.18 9.74
C VAL A 562 -3.70 9.99 9.70
N GLY A 563 -3.69 11.28 10.06
CA GLY A 563 -4.89 12.10 10.14
C GLY A 563 -5.16 12.71 11.51
N TRP A 564 -6.42 13.05 11.77
CA TRP A 564 -6.88 13.78 12.96
C TRP A 564 -7.95 12.98 13.71
N PHE A 565 -7.67 12.66 14.97
CA PHE A 565 -8.58 12.02 15.92
C PHE A 565 -9.21 13.08 16.83
N ILE A 566 -10.52 13.00 17.05
CA ILE A 566 -11.30 13.90 17.90
C ILE A 566 -12.27 13.05 18.72
N ASP A 567 -12.37 13.28 20.02
CA ASP A 567 -13.24 12.52 20.90
C ASP A 567 -13.74 13.35 22.10
N ASP A 568 -14.71 12.79 22.83
CA ASP A 568 -15.29 13.34 24.07
C ASP A 568 -15.71 14.82 23.96
N ILE A 569 -16.40 15.18 22.87
CA ILE A 569 -16.83 16.57 22.62
C ILE A 569 -18.02 16.89 23.53
N THR A 570 -17.76 17.62 24.62
CA THR A 570 -18.77 18.12 25.56
C THR A 570 -19.03 19.59 25.32
N VAL A 571 -20.29 19.95 25.08
CA VAL A 571 -20.73 21.33 24.91
C VAL A 571 -21.54 21.77 26.13
N HIS A 572 -20.92 22.60 26.97
CA HIS A 572 -21.60 23.23 28.10
C HIS A 572 -22.47 24.40 27.63
N GLY A 573 -23.49 24.73 28.42
CA GLY A 573 -24.39 25.84 28.11
C GLY A 573 -25.39 25.53 27.00
N LEU A 574 -25.71 24.27 26.71
CA LEU A 574 -26.80 23.90 25.82
C LEU A 574 -28.12 23.71 26.59
N ILE A 575 -29.24 23.97 25.91
CA ILE A 575 -30.60 23.63 26.38
C ILE A 575 -31.21 22.45 25.63
N ASN A 576 -30.59 22.01 24.52
CA ASN A 576 -30.92 20.78 23.83
C ASN A 576 -29.87 19.70 24.11
N THR A 577 -30.22 18.46 23.80
CA THR A 577 -29.35 17.28 23.88
C THR A 577 -29.16 16.73 22.47
N PRO A 578 -28.23 17.28 21.67
CA PRO A 578 -28.15 16.95 20.24
C PRO A 578 -27.47 15.60 19.95
N PHE A 579 -26.71 15.04 20.88
CA PHE A 579 -25.88 13.87 20.64
C PHE A 579 -26.51 12.58 21.17
N PRO A 580 -26.29 11.44 20.50
CA PRO A 580 -26.73 10.15 20.99
C PRO A 580 -25.89 9.67 22.18
N ILE A 581 -26.43 8.72 22.94
CA ILE A 581 -25.69 7.97 23.95
C ILE A 581 -25.86 6.48 23.74
N VAL A 582 -24.84 5.73 24.14
CA VAL A 582 -24.96 4.29 24.30
C VAL A 582 -25.33 3.98 25.75
N VAL A 583 -26.45 3.32 25.96
CA VAL A 583 -26.90 2.85 27.28
C VAL A 583 -26.83 1.33 27.37
N ALA A 584 -26.95 0.79 28.58
CA ALA A 584 -27.17 -0.65 28.72
C ALA A 584 -28.60 -0.97 28.31
N GLU A 585 -28.78 -2.03 27.52
CA GLU A 585 -30.11 -2.58 27.21
C GLU A 585 -30.85 -2.81 28.54
N THR A 586 -32.13 -2.47 28.57
CA THR A 586 -33.01 -2.61 29.73
C THR A 586 -34.01 -3.77 29.58
N ALA A 587 -34.31 -4.19 28.36
CA ALA A 587 -35.18 -5.32 28.07
C ALA A 587 -34.45 -6.65 28.25
N THR A 588 -35.23 -7.71 28.50
CA THR A 588 -34.71 -9.07 28.57
C THR A 588 -35.26 -9.85 27.39
N CYS A 589 -34.42 -10.16 26.41
CA CYS A 589 -34.81 -11.01 25.30
C CYS A 589 -35.14 -12.42 25.83
N THR A 590 -36.39 -12.85 25.65
CA THR A 590 -36.89 -14.17 26.10
C THR A 590 -36.95 -15.18 24.96
N ALA A 591 -36.31 -14.89 23.84
CA ALA A 591 -36.38 -15.73 22.67
C ALA A 591 -35.88 -17.15 22.98
N ARG A 592 -36.69 -18.15 22.59
CA ARG A 592 -36.43 -19.55 22.91
C ARG A 592 -35.23 -20.03 22.10
N LYS A 593 -34.22 -20.51 22.83
CA LYS A 593 -33.05 -21.28 22.38
C LYS A 593 -33.31 -22.06 21.07
N ALA A 594 -32.87 -21.53 19.93
CA ALA A 594 -32.51 -22.40 18.81
C ALA A 594 -31.12 -23.00 19.11
N ALA A 595 -30.85 -24.19 18.58
CA ALA A 595 -29.47 -24.65 18.51
C ALA A 595 -28.67 -23.61 17.71
N LEU A 596 -27.39 -23.39 18.05
CA LEU A 596 -26.50 -22.66 17.15
C LEU A 596 -26.57 -23.39 15.80
N ASP A 597 -26.85 -22.67 14.72
CA ASP A 597 -26.62 -23.20 13.38
C ASP A 597 -25.13 -23.56 13.25
N ASP A 598 -24.81 -24.52 12.38
CA ASP A 598 -23.41 -24.88 12.15
C ASP A 598 -22.70 -23.76 11.38
N SER A 599 -21.46 -23.45 11.76
CA SER A 599 -20.59 -22.56 10.99
C SER A 599 -20.50 -23.05 9.54
N ALA A 600 -20.57 -22.15 8.57
CA ALA A 600 -20.70 -22.52 7.16
C ALA A 600 -19.83 -21.67 6.23
N VAL A 601 -19.48 -22.27 5.09
CA VAL A 601 -19.01 -21.53 3.91
C VAL A 601 -20.26 -21.06 3.16
N ALA A 602 -20.52 -19.76 3.18
CA ALA A 602 -21.71 -19.18 2.54
C ALA A 602 -21.57 -19.12 1.01
N ALA A 603 -20.37 -18.78 0.52
CA ALA A 603 -20.05 -18.77 -0.90
C ALA A 603 -18.54 -18.87 -1.11
N THR A 604 -18.13 -19.48 -2.22
CA THR A 604 -16.75 -19.43 -2.72
C THR A 604 -16.76 -18.84 -4.12
N ARG A 605 -15.90 -17.86 -4.36
CA ARG A 605 -15.71 -17.20 -5.66
C ARG A 605 -14.28 -17.39 -6.12
N GLY A 606 -14.10 -17.77 -7.38
CA GLY A 606 -12.79 -17.64 -8.04
C GLY A 606 -12.60 -16.21 -8.55
N SER A 607 -11.35 -15.77 -8.69
CA SER A 607 -11.05 -14.55 -9.44
C SER A 607 -11.61 -14.68 -10.88
N PRO A 608 -12.27 -13.64 -11.44
CA PRO A 608 -12.85 -13.76 -12.76
C PRO A 608 -11.75 -13.93 -13.82
N GLY A 609 -11.74 -15.08 -14.49
CA GLY A 609 -10.90 -15.33 -15.67
C GLY A 609 -11.45 -14.70 -16.96
N VAL A 610 -12.13 -13.53 -16.91
CA VAL A 610 -12.78 -12.96 -18.11
C VAL A 610 -12.70 -11.42 -18.16
N SER A 611 -12.03 -10.94 -19.22
CA SER A 611 -12.07 -9.62 -19.89
C SER A 611 -11.53 -8.38 -19.17
N LEU A 612 -10.51 -7.77 -19.79
CA LEU A 612 -9.77 -6.55 -19.43
C LEU A 612 -10.57 -5.22 -19.55
N ASP A 613 -11.90 -5.23 -19.42
CA ASP A 613 -12.73 -4.03 -19.52
C ASP A 613 -13.32 -3.64 -18.15
N ALA A 614 -12.44 -3.37 -17.18
CA ALA A 614 -12.65 -2.51 -16.01
C ALA A 614 -11.43 -2.59 -15.09
N PHE A 615 -10.31 -2.03 -15.51
CA PHE A 615 -9.15 -1.83 -14.62
C PHE A 615 -9.41 -0.66 -13.68
N ASP A 616 -10.00 -0.97 -12.52
CA ASP A 616 -9.67 -0.30 -11.27
C ASP A 616 -9.86 -1.29 -10.10
N ARG A 617 -8.74 -1.67 -9.48
CA ARG A 617 -8.62 -2.27 -8.11
C ARG A 617 -8.98 -3.75 -7.86
N ALA A 618 -8.51 -4.71 -8.67
CA ALA A 618 -8.68 -6.13 -8.33
C ALA A 618 -7.45 -7.01 -8.63
N VAL A 619 -6.36 -6.80 -7.90
CA VAL A 619 -5.62 -7.95 -7.32
C VAL A 619 -6.45 -8.35 -6.08
N CYS A 620 -6.50 -9.63 -5.66
CA CYS A 620 -7.23 -10.12 -4.47
C CYS A 620 -6.74 -9.49 -3.14
N VAL A 621 -6.84 -8.17 -3.02
CA VAL A 621 -6.70 -7.35 -1.85
C VAL A 621 -8.12 -7.05 -1.41
N LEU A 622 -8.42 -7.36 -0.17
CA LEU A 622 -9.73 -7.18 0.46
C LEU A 622 -10.04 -5.68 0.57
N ASN A 623 -10.53 -5.09 -0.51
CA ASN A 623 -11.14 -3.77 -0.49
C ASN A 623 -12.66 -3.95 -0.50
N GLU A 624 -13.24 -4.17 0.68
CA GLU A 624 -14.64 -3.83 0.90
C GLU A 624 -14.68 -2.40 1.42
N ALA A 625 -14.95 -1.46 0.51
CA ALA A 625 -15.53 -0.18 0.89
C ALA A 625 -16.91 -0.47 1.49
N LEU A 626 -17.11 -0.03 2.74
CA LEU A 626 -18.41 -0.01 3.39
C LEU A 626 -19.38 0.88 2.57
N PRO A 627 -20.68 0.52 2.44
CA PRO A 627 -21.70 1.45 1.98
C PRO A 627 -21.90 2.63 2.94
#